data_AF-A0A2N7WPG3-F1
#
_entry.id   AF-A0A2N7WPG3-F1
#
_cell.length_a   1.000
_cell.length_b   1.000
_cell.length_c   1.000
_cell.angle_alpha   90.00
_cell.angle_beta   90.00
_cell.angle_gamma   90.00
#
_symmetry.space_group_name_H-M   'P 1'
#
loop_
_entity.id
_entity.type
_entity.pdbx_description
1 polymer ?
#
loop_
_entity_poly.entity_id
_entity_poly.type
_entity_poly.pdbx_seq_one_letter_code
_entity_poly.pdbx_strand_id
1 'polypeptide(L)'
;MAKSYRLFTLHAQIRDIDPPIWRRVQVQGGESLRKLHDILQAAFGWHDADLHEFEINDKAYVVMDVGHMLEFMDSKKKFDDRKVKVSRCAATKCNNADKSGKNPCP
;
A
#
# COMPACT_ATOMS: atom_id res chain seq x y z
N MET A 1 3.60 -10.07 -23.01
CA MET A 1 2.38 -9.89 -22.20
C MET A 1 2.02 -8.41 -22.20
N ALA A 2 0.80 -8.03 -22.56
CA ALA A 2 0.39 -6.62 -22.60
C ALA A 2 0.33 -6.03 -21.17
N LYS A 3 1.01 -4.91 -20.95
CA LYS A 3 0.98 -4.18 -19.67
C LYS A 3 -0.39 -3.51 -19.57
N SER A 4 -1.21 -3.89 -18.59
CA SER A 4 -2.49 -3.23 -18.33
C SER A 4 -2.23 -1.86 -17.70
N TYR A 5 -2.55 -0.78 -18.42
CA TYR A 5 -2.30 0.61 -17.99
C TYR A 5 -3.46 1.21 -17.19
N ARG A 6 -4.13 0.42 -16.34
CA ARG A 6 -5.13 1.02 -15.44
C ARG A 6 -4.42 1.96 -14.47
N LEU A 7 -4.72 3.24 -14.52
CA LEU A 7 -4.28 4.19 -13.50
C LEU A 7 -5.23 4.15 -12.31
N PHE A 8 -4.66 4.19 -11.12
CA PHE A 8 -5.37 4.29 -9.85
C PHE A 8 -5.00 5.62 -9.20
N THR A 9 -6.00 6.35 -8.72
CA THR A 9 -5.80 7.53 -7.89
C THR A 9 -5.94 7.11 -6.44
N LEU A 10 -4.88 7.25 -5.66
CA LEU A 10 -4.86 6.88 -4.24
C LEU A 10 -4.88 8.13 -3.38
N HIS A 11 -5.66 8.05 -2.30
CA HIS A 11 -5.61 9.01 -1.19
C HIS A 11 -4.75 8.41 -0.08
N ALA A 12 -3.56 8.98 0.14
CA ALA A 12 -2.63 8.57 1.18
C ALA A 12 -2.68 9.58 2.34
N GLN A 13 -2.94 9.12 3.55
CA GLN A 13 -3.06 9.96 4.74
C GLN A 13 -2.26 9.35 5.90
N ILE A 14 -1.58 10.21 6.65
CA ILE A 14 -0.96 9.83 7.92
C ILE A 14 -2.05 9.77 8.98
N ARG A 15 -2.14 8.64 9.68
CA ARG A 15 -3.11 8.44 10.77
C ARG A 15 -2.70 9.23 12.01
N ASP A 16 -3.67 9.53 12.86
CA ASP A 16 -3.47 10.08 14.21
C ASP A 16 -2.78 11.47 14.27
N ILE A 17 -2.91 12.27 13.21
CA ILE A 17 -2.44 13.67 13.15
C ILE A 17 -3.62 14.60 12.87
N ASP A 18 -3.69 15.72 13.62
CA ASP A 18 -4.63 16.83 13.42
C ASP A 18 -3.85 18.16 13.30
N PRO A 19 -4.01 18.95 12.22
CA PRO A 19 -4.82 18.68 11.03
C PRO A 19 -4.28 17.54 10.16
N PRO A 20 -5.16 16.80 9.43
CA PRO A 20 -4.76 15.62 8.68
C PRO A 20 -3.78 15.95 7.56
N ILE A 21 -2.65 15.25 7.55
CA ILE A 21 -1.64 15.34 6.48
C ILE A 21 -1.91 14.24 5.45
N TRP A 22 -2.25 14.63 4.23
CA TRP A 22 -2.56 13.70 3.14
C TRP A 22 -1.97 14.13 1.79
N ARG A 23 -1.90 13.19 0.84
CA ARG A 23 -1.42 13.36 -0.53
C ARG A 23 -2.30 12.56 -1.50
N ARG A 24 -2.52 13.08 -2.70
CA ARG A 24 -3.16 12.36 -3.81
C ARG A 24 -2.10 11.91 -4.79
N VAL A 25 -1.97 10.61 -5.00
CA VAL A 25 -0.95 10.02 -5.88
C VAL A 25 -1.60 9.19 -6.98
N GLN A 26 -1.08 9.27 -8.21
CA GLN A 26 -1.52 8.43 -9.32
C GLN A 26 -0.49 7.33 -9.56
N VAL A 27 -0.96 6.08 -9.60
CA VAL A 27 -0.09 4.92 -9.78
C VAL A 27 -0.67 4.00 -10.84
N GLN A 28 0.20 3.38 -11.65
CA GLN A 28 -0.26 2.37 -12.59
C GLN A 28 -0.54 1.07 -11.82
N GLY A 29 -1.61 0.38 -12.16
CA GLY A 29 -2.00 -0.88 -11.55
C GLY A 29 -0.97 -1.99 -11.74
N GLY A 30 -0.13 -1.87 -12.77
CA GLY A 30 0.97 -2.79 -13.04
C GLY A 30 2.17 -2.63 -12.11
N GLU A 31 2.27 -1.52 -11.36
CA GLU A 31 3.37 -1.27 -10.43
C GLU A 31 3.30 -2.20 -9.22
N SER A 32 4.47 -2.53 -8.66
CA SER A 32 4.58 -3.33 -7.44
C SER A 32 4.28 -2.51 -6.18
N LEU A 33 4.02 -3.17 -5.07
CA LEU A 33 3.91 -2.49 -3.76
C LEU A 33 5.23 -1.83 -3.36
N ARG A 34 6.38 -2.41 -3.73
CA ARG A 34 7.68 -1.75 -3.55
C ARG A 34 7.76 -0.42 -4.29
N LYS A 35 7.25 -0.33 -5.51
CA LYS A 35 7.24 0.94 -6.26
C LYS A 35 6.27 1.94 -5.64
N LEU A 36 5.14 1.46 -5.11
CA LEU A 36 4.22 2.30 -4.35
C LEU A 36 4.88 2.88 -3.09
N HIS A 37 5.69 2.09 -2.37
CA HIS A 37 6.50 2.57 -1.25
C HIS A 37 7.40 3.75 -1.66
N ASP A 38 8.18 3.61 -2.73
CA ASP A 38 9.04 4.69 -3.22
C ASP A 38 8.26 5.97 -3.54
N ILE A 39 7.05 5.84 -4.10
CA ILE A 39 6.18 6.97 -4.43
C ILE A 39 5.68 7.65 -3.15
N LEU A 40 5.31 6.88 -2.13
CA LEU A 40 4.88 7.41 -0.84
C LEU A 40 6.02 8.12 -0.12
N GLN A 41 7.21 7.52 -0.11
CA GLN A 41 8.43 8.12 0.43
C GLN A 41 8.67 9.50 -0.18
N ALA A 42 8.65 9.60 -1.51
CA ALA A 42 8.82 10.86 -2.22
C ALA A 42 7.68 11.87 -1.95
N ALA A 43 6.42 11.41 -1.86
CA ALA A 43 5.26 12.29 -1.65
C ALA A 43 5.20 12.92 -0.26
N PHE A 44 5.73 12.23 0.75
CA PHE A 44 5.82 12.71 2.14
C PHE A 44 7.19 13.30 2.51
N GLY A 45 8.19 13.20 1.63
CA GLY A 45 9.56 13.64 1.93
C GLY A 45 10.25 12.75 2.96
N TRP A 46 9.83 11.49 3.05
CA TRP A 46 10.46 10.49 3.89
C TRP A 46 11.69 9.90 3.20
N HIS A 47 12.59 9.37 4.02
CA HIS A 47 13.78 8.66 3.58
C HIS A 47 13.62 7.22 4.06
N ASP A 48 13.96 6.24 3.21
CA ASP A 48 13.83 4.79 3.42
C ASP A 48 14.73 4.27 4.56
N ALA A 49 14.64 4.89 5.74
CA ALA A 49 15.49 4.73 6.90
C ALA A 49 14.94 3.67 7.85
N ASP A 50 13.64 3.43 7.82
CA ASP A 50 12.94 2.45 8.64
C ASP A 50 12.27 1.39 7.76
N LEU A 51 12.07 0.20 8.35
CA LEU A 51 11.40 -0.91 7.70
C LEU A 51 9.92 -0.59 7.42
N HIS A 52 9.39 -1.15 6.34
CA HIS A 52 7.98 -0.99 5.97
C HIS A 52 7.25 -2.31 5.77
N GLU A 53 5.93 -2.25 6.01
CA GLU A 53 4.98 -3.32 5.76
C GLU A 53 3.68 -2.73 5.18
N PHE A 54 3.09 -3.43 4.21
CA PHE A 54 1.73 -3.17 3.78
C PHE A 54 0.80 -4.28 4.30
N GLU A 55 -0.29 -3.90 4.96
CA GLU A 55 -1.34 -4.82 5.37
C GLU A 55 -2.57 -4.67 4.48
N ILE A 56 -2.95 -5.75 3.77
CA ILE A 56 -4.06 -5.72 2.81
C ILE A 56 -4.86 -7.02 2.91
N ASN A 57 -6.09 -6.94 3.43
CA ASN A 57 -6.96 -8.10 3.70
C ASN A 57 -6.27 -9.17 4.56
N ASP A 58 -5.80 -8.77 5.74
CA ASP A 58 -5.12 -9.63 6.72
C ASP A 58 -3.84 -10.30 6.19
N LYS A 59 -3.28 -9.77 5.09
CA LYS A 59 -2.01 -10.22 4.51
C LYS A 59 -0.97 -9.13 4.65
N ALA A 60 0.15 -9.52 5.23
CA ALA A 60 1.36 -8.74 5.39
C ALA A 60 2.23 -8.84 4.13
N TYR A 61 2.63 -7.69 3.58
CA TYR A 61 3.58 -7.58 2.48
C TYR A 61 4.81 -6.80 2.95
N VAL A 62 5.97 -7.45 2.93
CA VAL A 62 7.23 -6.90 3.46
C VAL A 62 8.35 -7.06 2.44
N VAL A 63 9.45 -6.34 2.66
CA VAL A 63 10.70 -6.61 1.98
C VAL A 63 11.21 -7.98 2.40
N MET A 64 11.38 -8.92 1.48
CA MET A 64 12.04 -10.19 1.80
C MET A 64 13.53 -10.06 1.47
N ASP A 65 14.31 -9.59 2.45
CA ASP A 65 15.76 -9.65 2.44
C ASP A 65 16.29 -10.46 3.65
N VAL A 66 17.61 -10.71 3.65
CA VAL A 66 18.26 -11.57 4.65
C VAL A 66 18.17 -10.97 6.06
N GLY A 67 18.17 -9.63 6.19
CA GLY A 67 18.02 -8.95 7.48
C GLY A 67 16.60 -9.07 8.02
N HIS A 68 15.60 -8.89 7.14
CA HIS A 68 14.19 -8.98 7.49
C HIS A 68 13.72 -10.43 7.80
N MET A 69 14.49 -11.46 7.40
CA MET A 69 14.20 -12.85 7.76
C MET A 69 14.48 -13.17 9.23
N LEU A 70 15.36 -12.42 9.90
CA LEU A 70 15.75 -12.68 11.29
C LEU A 70 14.78 -12.06 12.33
N GLU A 71 14.05 -11.01 11.98
CA GLU A 71 13.20 -10.26 12.92
C GLU A 71 11.78 -10.84 13.13
N PHE A 72 11.34 -11.82 12.33
CA PHE A 72 9.91 -12.15 12.25
C PHE A 72 9.60 -13.66 12.18
N MET A 73 10.08 -14.44 13.15
CA MET A 73 9.66 -15.84 13.39
C MET A 73 8.21 -15.98 13.93
N ASP A 74 7.29 -15.07 13.58
CA ASP A 74 5.88 -15.17 13.96
C ASP A 74 4.99 -15.51 12.75
N SER A 75 4.03 -16.41 12.99
CA SER A 75 3.46 -17.38 12.04
C SER A 75 2.46 -16.80 11.03
N LYS A 76 2.51 -15.50 10.72
CA LYS A 76 1.71 -14.90 9.65
C LYS A 76 2.39 -15.12 8.29
N LYS A 77 1.59 -15.52 7.29
CA LYS A 77 2.04 -15.72 5.90
C LYS A 77 2.43 -14.36 5.30
N LYS A 78 3.69 -13.95 5.45
CA LYS A 78 4.24 -12.74 4.85
C LYS A 78 4.53 -12.96 3.36
N PHE A 79 4.24 -11.96 2.54
CA PHE A 79 4.42 -12.00 1.09
C PHE A 79 5.46 -10.96 0.65
N ASP A 80 6.19 -11.25 -0.43
CA ASP A 80 7.18 -10.33 -1.03
C ASP A 80 6.47 -9.16 -1.74
N ASP A 81 6.75 -7.93 -1.29
CA ASP A 81 6.18 -6.69 -1.82
C ASP A 81 6.54 -6.42 -3.29
N ARG A 82 7.64 -7.00 -3.79
CA ARG A 82 8.07 -6.89 -5.20
C ARG A 82 7.19 -7.72 -6.13
N LYS A 83 6.56 -8.77 -5.62
CA LYS A 83 5.78 -9.74 -6.42
C LYS A 83 4.31 -9.35 -6.56
N VAL A 84 3.83 -8.40 -5.76
CA VAL A 84 2.41 -8.02 -5.70
C VAL A 84 2.21 -6.67 -6.36
N LYS A 85 1.22 -6.62 -7.25
CA LYS A 85 0.86 -5.43 -8.03
C LYS A 85 -0.25 -4.63 -7.37
N VAL A 86 -0.22 -3.31 -7.51
CA VAL A 86 -1.24 -2.39 -6.99
C VAL A 86 -2.63 -2.78 -7.48
N SER A 87 -2.80 -3.21 -8.74
CA SER A 87 -4.10 -3.62 -9.27
C SER A 87 -4.73 -4.80 -8.51
N ARG A 88 -3.90 -5.67 -7.91
CA ARG A 88 -4.39 -6.83 -7.12
C ARG A 88 -4.89 -6.40 -5.75
N CYS A 89 -4.40 -5.27 -5.25
CA CYS A 89 -4.74 -4.71 -3.95
C CYS A 89 -5.91 -3.71 -4.04
N ALA A 90 -5.93 -2.89 -5.10
CA ALA A 90 -6.97 -1.88 -5.33
C ALA A 90 -8.34 -2.48 -5.67
N ALA A 91 -8.40 -3.75 -6.08
CA ALA A 91 -9.65 -4.44 -6.42
C ALA A 91 -10.48 -4.86 -5.19
N THR A 92 -9.95 -4.75 -3.96
CA THR A 92 -10.51 -5.46 -2.81
C THR A 92 -11.28 -4.59 -1.81
N LYS A 93 -11.46 -3.29 -2.05
CA LYS A 93 -12.37 -2.44 -1.26
C LYS A 93 -13.29 -1.59 -2.14
N CYS A 94 -14.34 -2.22 -2.67
CA CYS A 94 -15.65 -1.59 -2.83
C CYS A 94 -16.70 -2.14 -1.84
N ASN A 95 -16.31 -2.99 -0.86
CA ASN A 95 -17.24 -3.65 0.07
C ASN A 95 -17.02 -3.28 1.54
N ASN A 96 -16.67 -2.03 1.84
CA ASN A 96 -17.07 -1.46 3.13
C ASN A 96 -18.03 -0.32 2.81
N ALA A 97 -19.28 -0.70 2.53
CA ALA A 97 -20.40 0.16 2.79
C ALA A 97 -20.39 0.42 4.30
N ASP A 98 -19.90 1.60 4.64
CA ASP A 98 -20.21 2.24 5.90
C ASP A 98 -21.73 2.17 6.11
N LYS A 99 -22.17 1.56 7.22
CA LYS A 99 -23.57 1.62 7.67
C LYS A 99 -23.94 3.02 8.19
N SER A 100 -23.01 3.96 8.21
CA SER A 100 -23.29 5.38 8.30
C SER A 100 -23.46 5.91 6.87
N GLY A 101 -24.70 6.12 6.47
CA GLY A 101 -25.00 6.77 5.21
C GLY A 101 -24.45 8.20 5.23
N LYS A 102 -23.23 8.39 4.72
CA LYS A 102 -22.71 9.66 4.21
C LYS A 102 -21.46 9.42 3.35
N ASN A 103 -21.74 9.45 2.05
CA ASN A 103 -20.86 9.71 0.91
C ASN A 103 -20.01 8.55 0.39
N PRO A 104 -20.30 8.04 -0.83
CA PRO A 104 -19.39 7.16 -1.54
C PRO A 104 -18.13 7.94 -1.93
N CYS A 105 -16.99 7.24 -1.91
CA CYS A 105 -15.71 7.74 -2.41
C CYS A 105 -15.85 8.37 -3.81
N PRO A 106 -15.13 9.46 -4.12
CA PRO A 106 -14.97 9.95 -5.49
C PRO A 106 -14.17 8.97 -6.36
#